data_AF-F5YJQ3-F1
#
_entry.id   AF-F5YJQ3-F1
#
_cell.length_a   1.000
_cell.length_b   1.000
_cell.length_c   1.000
_cell.angle_alpha   90.00
_cell.angle_beta   90.00
_cell.angle_gamma   90.00
#
_symmetry.space_group_name_H-M   'P 1'
#
loop_
_entity.id
_entity.type
_entity.pdbx_description
1 polymer ?
#
loop_
_entity_poly.entity_id
_entity_poly.type
_entity_poly.pdbx_seq_one_letter_code
_entity_poly.pdbx_strand_id
1 'polypeptide(L)'
;MADFEKIIEAAKAELLPFESWERLPGETSSAFAAFGEYRDSGPGRTIKKAVDGYCKKQGVDPVLAGKRYRAWRAWSMQFKWRERAADYDRYLDRLKQAELRKLIEARGEVHRQVTDKMLQVVSKKLDLMDPADLAQGTVTAWVETAIRTEREMAGLTNGKESRMEPKQDELPFANEFEGL
;
A
#
# COMPACT_ATOMS: atom_id res chain seq x y z
N MET A 1 -4.12 12.24 -46.02
CA MET A 1 -4.51 10.95 -45.40
C MET A 1 -3.63 10.65 -44.18
N ALA A 2 -2.30 10.66 -44.28
CA ALA A 2 -1.38 10.39 -43.15
C ALA A 2 -1.45 11.37 -41.96
N ASP A 3 -1.86 12.63 -42.18
CA ASP A 3 -1.85 13.67 -41.15
C ASP A 3 -3.08 13.59 -40.23
N PHE A 4 -4.22 13.14 -40.77
CA PHE A 4 -5.47 12.97 -40.03
C PHE A 4 -5.39 11.79 -39.05
N GLU A 5 -4.70 10.72 -39.44
CA GLU A 5 -4.45 9.55 -38.60
C GLU A 5 -3.52 9.89 -37.42
N LYS A 6 -2.56 10.80 -37.65
CA LYS A 6 -1.67 11.35 -36.62
C LYS A 6 -2.42 12.20 -35.59
N ILE A 7 -3.41 12.97 -36.07
CA ILE A 7 -4.30 13.78 -35.22
C ILE A 7 -5.24 12.89 -34.42
N ILE A 8 -5.81 11.85 -35.02
CA ILE A 8 -6.67 10.88 -34.30
C ILE A 8 -5.87 10.15 -33.21
N GLU A 9 -4.62 9.77 -33.50
CA GLU A 9 -3.77 9.10 -32.52
C GLU A 9 -3.37 10.05 -31.36
N ALA A 10 -3.09 11.32 -31.67
CA ALA A 10 -2.84 12.34 -30.66
C ALA A 10 -4.09 12.61 -29.80
N ALA A 11 -5.27 12.69 -30.40
CA ALA A 11 -6.53 12.92 -29.70
C ALA A 11 -6.96 11.69 -28.87
N LYS A 12 -6.72 10.47 -29.35
CA LYS A 12 -6.93 9.22 -28.58
C LYS A 12 -6.04 9.15 -27.34
N ALA A 13 -4.80 9.61 -27.43
CA ALA A 13 -3.88 9.72 -26.30
C ALA A 13 -4.32 10.78 -25.28
N GLU A 14 -5.13 11.76 -25.69
CA GLU A 14 -5.60 12.87 -24.86
C GLU A 14 -6.97 12.57 -24.18
N LEU A 15 -7.81 11.73 -24.79
CA LEU A 15 -9.20 11.45 -24.34
C LEU A 15 -9.39 10.18 -23.50
N LEU A 16 -8.45 9.25 -23.53
CA LEU A 16 -8.36 8.13 -22.59
C LEU A 16 -6.94 8.19 -22.02
N PRO A 17 -6.74 8.12 -20.69
CA PRO A 17 -5.39 8.01 -20.15
C PRO A 17 -4.82 6.71 -20.70
N PHE A 18 -3.99 6.80 -21.74
CA PHE A 18 -3.26 5.65 -22.25
C PHE A 18 -2.39 5.17 -21.10
N GLU A 19 -2.84 4.10 -20.46
CA GLU A 19 -2.10 3.47 -19.40
C GLU A 19 -0.79 2.97 -20.02
N SER A 20 0.33 3.58 -19.65
CA SER A 20 1.61 3.30 -20.32
C SER A 20 2.00 1.82 -20.26
N TRP A 21 1.42 1.05 -19.33
CA TRP A 21 1.56 -0.39 -19.17
C TRP A 21 0.64 -1.24 -20.07
N GLU A 22 -0.22 -0.66 -20.90
CA GLU A 22 -0.95 -1.37 -21.95
C GLU A 22 -0.10 -1.65 -23.19
N ARG A 23 -0.58 -2.54 -24.06
CA ARG A 23 0.14 -2.98 -25.26
C ARG A 23 0.34 -1.80 -26.22
N LEU A 24 1.59 -1.57 -26.62
CA LEU A 24 1.93 -0.47 -27.54
C LEU A 24 1.68 -0.84 -29.01
N PRO A 25 1.40 0.15 -29.89
CA PRO A 25 1.45 -0.05 -31.33
C PRO A 25 2.81 -0.60 -31.77
N GLY A 26 2.80 -1.66 -32.60
CA GLY A 26 4.03 -2.34 -33.03
C GLY A 26 4.63 -3.31 -32.00
N GLU A 27 4.09 -3.40 -30.79
CA GLU A 27 4.45 -4.44 -29.82
C GLU A 27 3.80 -5.76 -30.21
N THR A 28 4.61 -6.80 -30.46
CA THR A 28 4.08 -8.13 -30.78
C THR A 28 3.41 -8.74 -29.55
N SER A 29 2.47 -9.66 -29.75
CA SER A 29 1.79 -10.35 -28.63
C SER A 29 2.80 -11.06 -27.72
N SER A 30 3.86 -11.63 -28.27
CA SER A 30 4.94 -12.26 -27.49
C SER A 30 5.75 -11.24 -26.68
N ALA A 31 6.03 -10.06 -27.23
CA ALA A 31 6.71 -8.99 -26.49
C ALA A 31 5.85 -8.46 -25.35
N PHE A 32 4.54 -8.28 -25.58
CA PHE A 32 3.62 -7.84 -24.53
C PHE A 32 3.43 -8.89 -23.42
N ALA A 33 3.33 -10.17 -23.78
CA ALA A 33 3.28 -11.25 -22.79
C ALA A 33 4.56 -11.30 -21.92
N ALA A 34 5.73 -11.11 -22.55
CA ALA A 34 7.00 -11.03 -21.85
C ALA A 34 7.10 -9.78 -20.95
N PHE A 35 6.55 -8.65 -21.39
CA PHE A 35 6.43 -7.45 -20.56
C PHE A 35 5.58 -7.72 -19.30
N GLY A 36 4.47 -8.46 -19.43
CA GLY A 36 3.66 -8.87 -18.28
C GLY A 36 4.47 -9.63 -17.23
N GLU A 37 5.24 -10.65 -17.64
CA GLU A 37 6.13 -11.38 -16.73
C GLU A 37 7.20 -10.50 -16.08
N TYR A 38 7.78 -9.56 -16.83
CA TYR A 38 8.75 -8.61 -16.30
C TYR A 38 8.13 -7.65 -15.28
N ARG A 39 6.96 -7.09 -15.59
CA ARG A 39 6.19 -6.17 -14.72
C ARG A 39 5.81 -6.87 -13.42
N ASP A 40 5.30 -8.09 -13.53
CA ASP A 40 4.78 -8.89 -12.41
C ASP A 40 5.90 -9.52 -11.55
N SER A 41 7.17 -9.42 -11.98
CA SER A 41 8.34 -9.85 -11.18
C SER A 41 8.60 -9.00 -9.93
N GLY A 42 7.84 -7.92 -9.74
CA GLY A 42 7.83 -7.11 -8.51
C GLY A 42 9.04 -6.19 -8.32
N PRO A 43 9.24 -5.65 -7.10
CA PRO A 43 10.39 -4.82 -6.75
C PRO A 43 11.71 -5.59 -6.93
N GLY A 44 12.72 -4.93 -7.50
CA GLY A 44 13.99 -5.57 -7.86
C GLY A 44 13.92 -6.41 -9.15
N ARG A 45 12.92 -6.16 -10.02
CA ARG A 45 12.82 -6.80 -11.33
C ARG A 45 14.09 -6.60 -12.17
N THR A 46 14.52 -7.68 -12.80
CA THR A 46 15.55 -7.66 -13.83
C THR A 46 15.09 -8.54 -14.98
N ILE A 47 15.57 -8.26 -16.20
CA ILE A 47 15.24 -9.08 -17.37
C ILE A 47 15.67 -10.53 -17.17
N LYS A 48 16.83 -10.75 -16.54
CA LYS A 48 17.31 -12.10 -16.22
C LYS A 48 16.34 -12.82 -15.28
N LYS A 49 15.95 -12.20 -14.16
CA LYS A 49 15.01 -12.80 -13.20
C LYS A 49 13.66 -13.14 -13.85
N ALA A 50 13.14 -12.24 -14.69
CA ALA A 50 11.86 -12.46 -15.38
C ALA A 50 11.95 -13.63 -16.38
N VAL A 51 13.03 -13.70 -17.16
CA VAL A 51 13.26 -14.78 -18.14
C VAL A 51 13.45 -16.12 -17.44
N ASP A 52 14.26 -16.17 -16.38
CA ASP A 52 14.53 -17.39 -15.62
C ASP A 52 13.24 -17.91 -14.98
N GLY A 53 12.44 -17.02 -14.38
CA GLY A 53 11.13 -17.34 -13.83
C GLY A 53 10.16 -17.87 -14.89
N TYR A 54 10.08 -17.21 -16.04
CA TYR A 54 9.24 -17.64 -17.16
C TYR A 54 9.67 -19.01 -17.72
N CYS A 55 10.97 -19.23 -17.94
CA CYS A 55 11.46 -20.50 -18.46
C CYS A 55 11.23 -21.65 -17.47
N LYS A 56 11.37 -21.40 -16.17
CA LYS A 56 11.03 -22.36 -15.12
C LYS A 56 9.56 -22.73 -15.13
N LYS A 57 8.65 -21.75 -15.22
CA LYS A 57 7.19 -21.99 -15.31
C LYS A 57 6.81 -22.83 -16.55
N GLN A 58 7.51 -22.61 -17.66
CA GLN A 58 7.24 -23.27 -18.95
C GLN A 58 8.01 -24.60 -19.13
N GLY A 59 8.82 -25.02 -18.15
CA GLY A 59 9.62 -26.26 -18.26
C GLY A 59 10.65 -26.23 -19.40
N VAL A 60 11.17 -25.05 -19.76
CA VAL A 60 12.02 -24.90 -20.94
C VAL A 60 13.51 -25.04 -20.61
N ASP A 61 14.23 -25.71 -21.52
CA ASP A 61 15.69 -25.92 -21.47
C ASP A 61 16.50 -24.61 -21.24
N PRO A 62 17.53 -24.63 -20.37
CA PRO A 62 18.43 -23.50 -20.12
C PRO A 62 19.06 -22.86 -21.37
N VAL A 63 19.30 -23.62 -22.44
CA VAL A 63 19.87 -23.10 -23.70
C VAL A 63 18.91 -22.12 -24.38
N LEU A 64 17.60 -22.37 -24.30
CA LEU A 64 16.58 -21.48 -24.85
C LEU A 64 16.37 -20.23 -23.97
N ALA A 65 16.69 -20.29 -22.68
CA ALA A 65 16.64 -19.13 -21.78
C ALA A 65 17.63 -18.03 -22.24
N GLY A 66 18.84 -18.40 -22.69
CA GLY A 66 19.82 -17.45 -23.21
C GLY A 66 19.36 -16.71 -24.49
N LYS A 67 18.63 -17.39 -25.38
CA LYS A 67 18.02 -16.76 -26.57
C LYS A 67 16.90 -15.80 -26.19
N ARG A 68 16.01 -16.21 -25.28
CA ARG A 68 14.92 -15.34 -24.78
C ARG A 68 15.43 -14.12 -24.06
N TYR A 69 16.48 -14.25 -23.24
CA TYR A 69 17.11 -13.11 -22.57
C TYR A 69 17.53 -12.01 -23.54
N ARG A 70 18.18 -12.36 -24.65
CA ARG A 70 18.58 -11.37 -25.67
C ARG A 70 17.37 -10.69 -26.32
N ALA A 71 16.33 -11.44 -26.64
CA ALA A 71 15.10 -10.89 -27.21
C ALA A 71 14.37 -9.96 -26.23
N TRP A 72 14.20 -10.39 -24.99
CA TRP A 72 13.53 -9.59 -23.94
C TRP A 72 14.33 -8.35 -23.60
N ARG A 73 15.66 -8.40 -23.62
CA ARG A 73 16.51 -7.21 -23.45
C ARG A 73 16.27 -6.21 -24.57
N ALA A 74 16.19 -6.65 -25.83
CA ALA A 74 15.90 -5.78 -26.97
C ALA A 74 14.51 -5.15 -26.86
N TRP A 75 13.47 -5.95 -26.58
CA TRP A 75 12.11 -5.47 -26.37
C TRP A 75 12.00 -4.52 -25.18
N SER A 76 12.70 -4.81 -24.08
CA SER A 76 12.70 -3.95 -22.90
C SER A 76 13.20 -2.54 -23.18
N MET A 77 14.21 -2.42 -24.06
CA MET A 77 14.72 -1.11 -24.50
C MET A 77 13.75 -0.46 -25.50
N GLN A 78 13.31 -1.21 -26.49
CA GLN A 78 12.42 -0.71 -27.56
C GLN A 78 11.08 -0.20 -27.02
N PHE A 79 10.47 -0.95 -26.11
CA PHE A 79 9.14 -0.68 -25.55
C PHE A 79 9.20 -0.12 -24.13
N LYS A 80 10.36 0.40 -23.70
CA LYS A 80 10.54 1.14 -22.44
C LYS A 80 9.94 0.46 -21.21
N TRP A 81 10.15 -0.85 -21.06
CA TRP A 81 9.49 -1.65 -20.03
C TRP A 81 9.70 -1.12 -18.61
N ARG A 82 10.86 -0.50 -18.31
CA ARG A 82 11.14 0.05 -16.98
C ARG A 82 10.18 1.19 -16.61
N GLU A 83 9.94 2.12 -17.52
CA GLU A 83 9.03 3.25 -17.32
C GLU A 83 7.60 2.75 -17.14
N ARG A 84 7.15 1.91 -18.07
CA ARG A 84 5.81 1.31 -18.05
C ARG A 84 5.54 0.51 -16.77
N ALA A 85 6.50 -0.29 -16.32
CA ALA A 85 6.37 -1.06 -15.09
C ALA A 85 6.36 -0.14 -13.84
N ALA A 86 7.14 0.94 -13.84
CA ALA A 86 7.11 1.92 -12.75
C ALA A 86 5.78 2.68 -12.69
N ASP A 87 5.16 2.96 -13.83
CA ASP A 87 3.84 3.59 -13.90
C ASP A 87 2.75 2.65 -13.36
N TYR A 88 2.82 1.38 -13.72
CA TYR A 88 1.96 0.34 -13.18
C TYR A 88 2.10 0.17 -11.66
N ASP A 89 3.33 0.21 -11.14
CA ASP A 89 3.56 0.16 -9.69
C ASP A 89 2.89 1.34 -8.97
N ARG A 90 2.98 2.55 -9.54
CA ARG A 90 2.31 3.74 -8.98
C ARG A 90 0.79 3.61 -9.02
N TYR A 91 0.25 3.02 -10.08
CA TYR A 91 -1.16 2.72 -10.17
C TYR A 91 -1.62 1.73 -9.08
N LEU A 92 -0.89 0.63 -8.90
CA LEU A 92 -1.19 -0.35 -7.84
C LEU A 92 -1.05 0.26 -6.44
N ASP A 93 -0.05 1.11 -6.20
CA ASP A 93 0.12 1.80 -4.93
C ASP A 93 -1.06 2.73 -4.64
N ARG A 94 -1.50 3.52 -5.62
CA ARG A 94 -2.71 4.35 -5.49
C ARG A 94 -3.95 3.53 -5.17
N LEU A 95 -4.13 2.39 -5.82
CA LEU A 95 -5.26 1.49 -5.56
C LEU A 95 -5.24 0.95 -4.12
N LYS A 96 -4.06 0.49 -3.66
CA LYS A 96 -3.86 0.02 -2.29
C LYS A 96 -4.10 1.13 -1.26
N GLN A 97 -3.59 2.34 -1.51
CA GLN A 97 -3.81 3.48 -0.63
C GLN A 97 -5.29 3.85 -0.56
N ALA A 98 -6.00 3.83 -1.68
CA ALA A 98 -7.43 4.10 -1.71
C ALA A 98 -8.23 3.06 -0.90
N GLU A 99 -7.89 1.78 -1.02
CA GLU A 99 -8.50 0.71 -0.22
C GLU A 99 -8.18 0.84 1.27
N LEU A 100 -6.91 1.10 1.62
CA LEU A 100 -6.50 1.32 3.00
C LEU A 100 -7.21 2.51 3.64
N ARG A 101 -7.39 3.62 2.91
CA ARG A 101 -8.15 4.78 3.38
C ARG A 101 -9.59 4.42 3.71
N LYS A 102 -10.26 3.64 2.84
CA LYS A 102 -11.63 3.16 3.10
C LYS A 102 -11.69 2.30 4.36
N LEU A 103 -10.70 1.43 4.57
CA LEU A 103 -10.63 0.59 5.78
C LEU A 103 -10.41 1.42 7.05
N ILE A 104 -9.52 2.42 7.00
CA ILE A 104 -9.28 3.34 8.12
C ILE A 104 -10.53 4.14 8.44
N GLU A 105 -11.23 4.65 7.43
CA GLU A 105 -12.47 5.41 7.60
C GLU A 105 -13.58 4.54 8.20
N ALA A 106 -13.81 3.34 7.67
CA ALA A 106 -14.80 2.41 8.19
C ALA A 106 -14.50 1.98 9.64
N ARG A 107 -13.22 1.70 9.95
CA ARG A 107 -12.81 1.38 11.33
C ARG A 107 -12.89 2.58 12.25
N GLY A 108 -12.53 3.76 11.76
CA GLY A 108 -12.60 5.01 12.52
C GLY A 108 -14.02 5.32 12.95
N GLU A 109 -15.01 5.03 12.09
CA GLU A 109 -16.42 5.19 12.42
C GLU A 109 -16.88 4.23 13.52
N VAL A 110 -16.56 2.94 13.40
CA VAL A 110 -16.86 1.95 14.46
C VAL A 110 -16.19 2.32 15.78
N HIS A 111 -14.91 2.70 15.72
CA HIS A 111 -14.16 3.09 16.90
C HIS A 111 -14.76 4.34 17.56
N ARG A 112 -15.14 5.36 16.77
CA ARG A 112 -15.82 6.56 17.26
C ARG A 112 -17.14 6.21 17.95
N GLN A 113 -17.98 5.38 17.34
CA GLN A 113 -19.25 4.98 17.95
C GLN A 113 -19.08 4.24 19.28
N VAL A 114 -18.06 3.38 19.39
CA VAL A 114 -17.75 2.68 20.65
C VAL A 114 -17.24 3.67 21.69
N THR A 115 -16.30 4.55 21.32
CA THR A 115 -15.78 5.59 22.20
C THR A 115 -16.88 6.53 22.69
N ASP A 116 -17.79 6.97 21.82
CA ASP A 116 -18.93 7.81 22.20
C ASP A 116 -19.82 7.14 23.24
N LYS A 117 -20.13 5.84 23.06
CA LYS A 117 -20.89 5.07 24.05
C LYS A 117 -20.15 4.96 25.38
N MET A 118 -18.83 4.74 25.35
CA MET A 118 -18.02 4.69 26.57
C MET A 118 -17.99 6.04 27.29
N LEU A 119 -17.80 7.13 26.55
CA LEU A 119 -17.81 8.49 27.10
C LEU A 119 -19.18 8.84 27.68
N GLN A 120 -20.28 8.42 27.07
CA GLN A 120 -21.62 8.59 27.64
C GLN A 120 -21.80 7.82 28.95
N VAL A 121 -21.28 6.60 29.06
CA VAL A 121 -21.32 5.84 30.32
C VAL A 121 -20.48 6.53 31.40
N VAL A 122 -19.29 7.00 31.07
CA VAL A 122 -18.42 7.77 31.98
C VAL A 122 -19.12 9.05 32.42
N SER A 123 -19.70 9.83 31.50
CA SER A 123 -20.46 11.05 31.80
C SER A 123 -21.58 10.79 32.82
N LYS A 124 -22.42 9.77 32.57
CA LYS A 124 -23.50 9.41 33.50
C LYS A 124 -22.99 8.97 34.86
N LYS A 125 -21.84 8.30 34.92
CA LYS A 125 -21.21 7.91 36.19
C LYS A 125 -20.67 9.12 36.94
N LEU A 126 -20.09 10.08 36.24
CA LEU A 126 -19.61 11.34 36.83
C LEU A 126 -20.78 12.16 37.41
N ASP A 127 -21.91 12.22 36.72
CA ASP A 127 -23.12 12.94 37.20
C ASP A 127 -23.69 12.36 38.51
N LEU A 128 -23.41 11.09 38.81
CA LEU A 128 -23.90 10.39 40.00
C LEU A 128 -22.91 10.42 41.17
N MET A 129 -21.67 10.90 40.97
CA MET A 129 -20.67 11.00 42.05
C MET A 129 -20.89 12.25 42.89
N ASP A 130 -20.80 12.12 44.21
CA ASP A 130 -20.70 13.28 45.09
C ASP A 130 -19.28 13.87 45.00
N PRO A 131 -19.10 15.15 44.68
CA PRO A 131 -17.79 15.80 44.68
C PRO A 131 -17.03 15.67 46.01
N ALA A 132 -17.74 15.54 47.15
CA ALA A 132 -17.11 15.38 48.46
C ALA A 132 -16.42 14.01 48.64
N ASP A 133 -16.84 12.98 47.89
CA ASP A 133 -16.26 11.64 47.94
C ASP A 133 -14.99 11.51 47.08
N LEU A 134 -14.66 12.55 46.29
CA LEU A 134 -13.49 12.55 45.41
C LEU A 134 -12.25 13.06 46.13
N ALA A 135 -11.23 12.20 46.22
CA ALA A 135 -9.91 12.61 46.70
C ALA A 135 -9.29 13.67 45.75
N GLN A 136 -8.73 14.73 46.33
CA GLN A 136 -8.12 15.84 45.58
C GLN A 136 -7.10 15.37 44.54
N GLY A 137 -6.27 14.37 44.87
CA GLY A 137 -5.27 13.79 43.95
C GLY A 137 -5.88 13.12 42.72
N THR A 138 -7.07 12.53 42.84
CA THR A 138 -7.80 11.94 41.71
C THR A 138 -8.31 13.02 40.77
N VAL A 139 -8.86 14.11 41.32
CA VAL A 139 -9.36 15.25 40.54
C VAL A 139 -8.24 15.91 39.75
N THR A 140 -7.08 16.13 40.37
CA THR A 140 -5.92 16.70 39.66
C THR A 140 -5.43 15.80 38.53
N ALA A 141 -5.37 14.48 38.75
CA ALA A 141 -4.93 13.53 37.72
C ALA A 141 -5.89 13.47 36.52
N TRP A 142 -7.20 13.59 36.75
CA TRP A 142 -8.20 13.66 35.67
C TRP A 142 -8.05 14.93 34.85
N VAL A 143 -7.88 16.08 35.50
CA VAL A 143 -7.68 17.37 34.81
C VAL A 143 -6.38 17.37 33.99
N GLU A 144 -5.27 16.88 34.55
CA GLU A 144 -4.02 16.75 33.81
C GLU A 144 -4.16 15.84 32.59
N THR A 145 -4.88 14.73 32.72
CA THR A 145 -5.14 13.80 31.62
C THR A 145 -6.01 14.45 30.55
N ALA A 146 -7.06 15.19 30.93
CA ALA A 146 -7.91 15.92 29.99
C ALA A 146 -7.11 16.97 29.20
N ILE A 147 -6.32 17.80 29.90
CA ILE A 147 -5.47 18.82 29.27
C ILE A 147 -4.43 18.18 28.33
N ARG A 148 -3.82 17.05 28.72
CA ARG A 148 -2.89 16.32 27.85
C ARG A 148 -3.59 15.86 26.57
N THR A 149 -4.76 15.25 26.68
CA THR A 149 -5.56 14.79 25.53
C THR A 149 -5.92 15.96 24.60
N GLU A 150 -6.36 17.11 25.14
CA GLU A 150 -6.67 18.30 24.33
C GLU A 150 -5.45 18.83 23.59
N ARG A 151 -4.28 18.84 24.24
CA ARG A 151 -3.02 19.26 23.60
C ARG A 151 -2.61 18.31 22.48
N GLU A 152 -2.77 17.01 22.67
CA GLU A 152 -2.51 15.99 21.64
C GLU A 152 -3.45 16.19 20.44
N MET A 153 -4.74 16.41 20.69
CA MET A 153 -5.73 16.68 19.64
C MET A 153 -5.48 17.98 18.88
N ALA A 154 -4.95 19.01 19.55
CA ALA A 154 -4.55 20.28 18.93
C ALA A 154 -3.19 20.22 18.22
N GLY A 155 -2.48 19.08 18.27
CA GLY A 155 -1.13 18.94 17.71
C GLY A 155 -0.05 19.73 18.46
N LEU A 156 -0.31 20.14 19.71
CA LEU A 156 0.56 20.95 20.56
C LEU A 156 1.44 20.10 21.50
N THR A 157 1.94 18.97 21.01
CA THR A 157 2.82 18.09 21.77
C THR A 157 4.23 18.69 21.79
N ASN A 158 4.74 18.98 22.99
CA ASN A 158 6.15 19.34 23.15
C ASN A 158 6.98 18.09 22.88
N GLY A 159 7.92 18.18 21.93
CA GLY A 159 8.79 17.09 21.48
C GLY A 159 9.68 16.47 22.56
N LYS A 160 9.08 15.64 23.41
CA LYS A 160 9.73 14.53 24.11
C LYS A 160 8.91 13.29 23.85
N GLU A 161 8.96 12.79 22.62
CA GLU A 161 8.81 11.36 22.43
C GLU A 161 9.96 10.71 23.22
N SER A 162 9.63 10.09 24.35
CA SER A 162 10.28 8.81 24.64
C SER A 162 9.95 7.94 23.45
N ARG A 163 10.88 7.87 22.50
CA ARG A 163 10.85 6.87 21.45
C ARG A 163 10.89 5.54 22.19
N MET A 164 9.73 4.98 22.51
CA MET A 164 9.65 3.56 22.79
C MET A 164 10.08 2.92 21.47
N GLU A 165 11.35 2.50 21.42
CA GLU A 165 11.75 1.54 20.41
C GLU A 165 10.73 0.41 20.45
N PRO A 166 10.24 -0.05 19.28
CA PRO A 166 9.33 -1.17 19.26
C PRO A 166 10.08 -2.31 19.94
N LYS A 167 9.69 -2.66 21.17
CA LYS A 167 10.06 -3.94 21.73
C LYS A 167 9.59 -4.93 20.68
N GLN A 168 10.53 -5.73 20.18
CA GLN A 168 10.18 -6.96 19.50
C GLN A 168 9.45 -7.79 20.56
N ASP A 169 8.16 -7.53 20.72
CA ASP A 169 7.27 -8.42 21.42
C ASP A 169 7.27 -9.67 20.56
N GLU A 170 8.04 -10.64 21.02
CA GLU A 170 8.02 -12.01 20.56
C GLU A 170 6.56 -12.39 20.36
N LEU A 171 6.15 -12.57 19.10
CA LEU A 171 4.91 -13.26 18.81
C LEU A 171 5.01 -14.58 19.57
N PRO A 172 4.14 -14.88 20.55
CA PRO A 172 4.08 -16.20 21.11
C PRO A 172 3.52 -17.06 19.98
N PHE A 173 4.41 -17.67 19.19
CA PHE A 173 4.04 -18.84 18.42
C PHE A 173 3.54 -19.83 19.47
N ALA A 174 2.22 -20.02 19.48
CA ALA A 174 1.60 -21.00 20.34
C ALA A 174 2.31 -22.33 20.10
N ASN A 175 2.95 -22.88 21.14
CA ASN A 175 3.48 -24.24 21.17
C ASN A 175 2.33 -25.29 21.17
N GLU A 176 1.21 -25.00 20.50
CA GLU A 176 0.03 -25.87 20.42
C GLU A 176 0.03 -26.76 19.17
N PHE A 177 1.15 -26.83 18.44
CA PHE A 177 1.31 -27.70 17.27
C PHE A 177 2.53 -28.63 17.37
N GLU A 178 2.86 -29.11 18.57
CA GLU A 178 3.62 -30.36 18.72
C GLU A 178 2.66 -31.46 19.19
N GLY A 179 2.11 -32.24 18.26
CA GLY A 179 1.31 -33.43 18.61
C GLY A 179 0.14 -33.82 17.70
N LEU A 180 0.11 -33.40 16.43
CA LEU A 180 -0.77 -33.98 15.40
C LEU A 180 0.04 -34.41 14.17
#